data_AF-A0A411ASE9-F1
#
_entry.id   AF-A0A411ASE9-F1
#
_cell.length_a   1.000
_cell.length_b   1.000
_cell.length_c   1.000
_cell.angle_alpha   90.00
_cell.angle_beta   90.00
_cell.angle_gamma   90.00
#
_symmetry.space_group_name_H-M   'P 1'
#
loop_
_entity.id
_entity.type
_entity.pdbx_description
1 polymer ?
#
loop_
_entity_poly.entity_id
_entity_poly.type
_entity_poly.pdbx_seq_one_letter_code
_entity_poly.pdbx_strand_id
1 'polypeptide(L)'
;MALLNRVEYCTKDLFDAQGHVWNHIFNFINSMSLKCALQLCIPMKLSQLVNALPINKAKSNIVFCLMRVLIHSKFFTKIKISDDDNQNEGYWHTPASLFLLRDDPISIAPLALAMLDPAMIDPWHHVSEWFQNESSSSFVTKHGMSFREYGKIEEKMNRLFNEAMAGDERFFTSVAINECKQVFEVLKSMVDVGGGTGIVAKAIADALISWLEMYRSRSSTCC
;
A
#
# COMPACT_ATOMS: atom_id res chain seq x y z
N MET A 1 -37.85 -5.13 -15.85
CA MET A 1 -37.72 -4.64 -14.47
C MET A 1 -38.54 -5.54 -13.55
N ALA A 2 -38.01 -6.71 -13.20
CA ALA A 2 -38.68 -7.62 -12.30
C ALA A 2 -37.74 -7.87 -11.12
N LEU A 3 -38.10 -7.31 -9.97
CA LEU A 3 -37.78 -7.74 -8.59
C LEU A 3 -37.80 -6.54 -7.63
N LEU A 4 -38.97 -5.93 -7.44
CA LEU A 4 -39.24 -5.01 -6.32
C LEU A 4 -40.70 -5.18 -5.88
N ASN A 5 -41.06 -6.34 -5.34
CA ASN A 5 -42.42 -6.59 -4.86
C ASN A 5 -42.57 -6.60 -3.33
N ARG A 6 -41.59 -6.10 -2.55
CA ARG A 6 -41.77 -5.95 -1.08
C ARG A 6 -41.12 -4.73 -0.42
N VAL A 7 -40.42 -3.85 -1.14
CA VAL A 7 -39.85 -2.62 -0.56
C VAL A 7 -40.01 -1.49 -1.56
N GLU A 8 -40.73 -0.44 -1.16
CA GLU A 8 -40.91 0.79 -1.95
C GLU A 8 -39.73 1.72 -1.62
N TYR A 9 -38.90 2.03 -2.61
CA TYR A 9 -37.73 2.92 -2.45
C TYR A 9 -38.07 4.30 -2.98
N CYS A 10 -37.70 5.36 -2.27
CA CYS A 10 -37.88 6.71 -2.80
C CYS A 10 -36.83 7.00 -3.88
N THR A 11 -37.11 7.98 -4.75
CA THR A 11 -36.20 8.38 -5.84
C THR A 11 -34.79 8.71 -5.34
N LYS A 12 -34.67 9.32 -4.16
CA LYS A 12 -33.37 9.64 -3.55
C LYS A 12 -32.60 8.37 -3.21
N ASP A 13 -33.24 7.37 -2.62
CA ASP A 13 -32.60 6.10 -2.26
C ASP A 13 -32.06 5.38 -3.49
N LEU A 14 -32.81 5.43 -4.61
CA LEU A 14 -32.36 4.86 -5.89
C LEU A 14 -31.15 5.59 -6.47
N PHE A 15 -31.09 6.93 -6.34
CA PHE A 15 -29.93 7.72 -6.76
C PHE A 15 -28.69 7.42 -5.92
N ASP A 16 -28.84 7.38 -4.60
CA ASP A 16 -27.74 7.05 -3.68
C ASP A 16 -27.24 5.61 -3.93
N ALA A 17 -28.15 4.66 -4.18
CA ALA A 17 -27.82 3.29 -4.56
C ALA A 17 -27.07 3.21 -5.91
N GLN A 18 -27.49 3.99 -6.91
CA GLN A 18 -26.80 4.04 -8.20
C GLN A 18 -25.38 4.60 -8.03
N GLY A 19 -25.21 5.68 -7.26
CA GLY A 19 -23.89 6.25 -6.95
C GLY A 19 -22.99 5.24 -6.24
N HIS A 20 -23.53 4.49 -5.29
CA HIS A 20 -22.81 3.42 -4.61
C HIS A 20 -22.34 2.33 -5.59
N VAL A 21 -23.21 1.84 -6.48
CA VAL A 21 -22.86 0.85 -7.50
C VAL A 21 -21.77 1.37 -8.44
N TRP A 22 -21.87 2.62 -8.90
CA TRP A 22 -20.85 3.22 -9.77
C TRP A 22 -19.51 3.36 -9.07
N ASN A 23 -19.50 3.77 -7.81
CA ASN A 23 -18.26 3.83 -7.03
C ASN A 23 -17.57 2.47 -7.00
N HIS A 24 -18.31 1.37 -6.79
CA HIS A 24 -17.74 0.03 -6.83
C HIS A 24 -17.24 -0.40 -8.22
N ILE A 25 -18.01 -0.14 -9.28
CA ILE A 25 -17.63 -0.47 -10.67
C ILE A 25 -16.31 0.21 -11.05
N PHE A 26 -16.14 1.48 -10.67
CA PHE A 26 -14.99 2.29 -11.08
C PHE A 26 -13.87 2.38 -10.05
N ASN A 27 -13.99 1.76 -8.88
CA ASN A 27 -13.00 1.92 -7.80
C ASN A 27 -11.59 1.43 -8.21
N PHE A 28 -11.49 0.45 -9.10
CA PHE A 28 -10.20 -0.06 -9.59
C PHE A 28 -9.34 1.03 -10.26
N ILE A 29 -9.98 2.08 -10.80
CA ILE A 29 -9.29 3.23 -11.40
C ILE A 29 -8.43 3.95 -10.35
N ASN A 30 -8.88 4.02 -9.09
CA ASN A 30 -8.12 4.63 -8.00
C ASN A 30 -6.82 3.83 -7.75
N SER A 31 -6.91 2.50 -7.67
CA SER A 31 -5.75 1.62 -7.51
C SER A 31 -4.80 1.70 -8.69
N MET A 32 -5.31 1.69 -9.93
CA MET A 32 -4.46 1.77 -11.13
C MET A 32 -3.84 3.16 -11.30
N SER A 33 -4.53 4.20 -10.86
CA SER A 33 -3.98 5.56 -10.79
C SER A 33 -2.82 5.64 -9.79
N LEU A 34 -2.95 4.99 -8.63
CA LEU A 34 -1.87 4.87 -7.65
C LEU A 34 -0.66 4.12 -8.23
N LYS A 35 -0.89 2.96 -8.86
CA LYS A 35 0.16 2.19 -9.54
C LYS A 35 0.90 3.05 -10.57
N CYS A 36 0.15 3.78 -11.39
CA CYS A 36 0.69 4.69 -12.40
C CYS A 36 1.57 5.78 -11.75
N ALA A 37 1.11 6.38 -10.65
CA ALA A 37 1.87 7.39 -9.93
C ALA A 37 3.23 6.86 -9.42
N LEU A 38 3.23 5.64 -8.88
CA LEU A 38 4.44 4.96 -8.41
C LEU A 38 5.41 4.66 -9.56
N GLN A 39 4.89 4.12 -10.69
CA GLN A 39 5.69 3.81 -11.87
C GLN A 39 6.29 5.06 -12.51
N LEU A 40 5.55 6.16 -12.52
CA LEU A 40 6.01 7.45 -13.02
C LEU A 40 6.92 8.20 -12.02
N CYS A 41 7.07 7.68 -10.79
CA CYS A 41 7.87 8.29 -9.73
C CYS A 41 7.52 9.77 -9.50
N ILE A 42 6.23 10.11 -9.47
CA ILE A 42 5.73 11.51 -9.36
C ILE A 42 6.42 12.22 -8.17
N PRO A 43 7.34 13.18 -8.42
CA PRO A 43 8.18 13.76 -7.37
C PRO A 43 7.49 14.85 -6.55
N MET A 44 8.03 15.08 -5.34
CA MET A 44 7.48 15.85 -4.22
C MET A 44 7.25 17.37 -4.41
N LYS A 45 7.57 18.00 -5.56
CA LYS A 45 7.29 19.45 -5.78
C LYS A 45 6.87 19.74 -7.22
N LEU A 46 5.66 20.28 -7.35
CA LEU A 46 4.88 20.36 -8.60
C LEU A 46 5.31 21.43 -9.61
N SER A 47 6.05 22.49 -9.22
CA SER A 47 6.32 23.61 -10.16
C SER A 47 7.03 23.18 -11.46
N GLN A 48 7.58 21.95 -11.52
CA GLN A 48 8.17 21.35 -12.71
C GLN A 48 7.70 19.90 -12.99
N LEU A 49 6.56 19.44 -12.45
CA LEU A 49 6.17 18.01 -12.48
C LEU A 49 6.17 17.43 -13.90
N VAL A 50 5.47 18.06 -14.83
CA VAL A 50 5.40 17.59 -16.22
C VAL A 50 6.77 17.55 -16.87
N ASN A 51 7.66 18.50 -16.55
CA ASN A 51 9.01 18.56 -17.10
C ASN A 51 9.90 17.47 -16.52
N ALA A 52 9.77 17.17 -15.22
CA ALA A 52 10.52 16.14 -14.51
C ALA A 52 10.10 14.71 -14.86
N LEU A 53 8.86 14.51 -15.32
CA LEU A 53 8.34 13.18 -15.65
C LEU A 53 8.84 12.68 -17.02
N PRO A 54 9.24 11.39 -17.13
CA PRO A 54 9.64 10.75 -18.38
C PRO A 54 8.42 10.35 -19.23
N ILE A 55 7.59 11.34 -19.57
CA ILE A 55 6.33 11.16 -20.31
C ILE A 55 6.37 11.86 -21.67
N ASN A 56 5.56 11.37 -22.61
CA ASN A 56 5.25 12.10 -23.83
C ASN A 56 4.58 13.43 -23.46
N LYS A 57 5.21 14.56 -23.83
CA LYS A 57 4.73 15.91 -23.48
C LYS A 57 3.36 16.24 -24.10
N ALA A 58 2.91 15.53 -25.14
CA ALA A 58 1.53 15.65 -25.64
C ALA A 58 0.48 15.17 -24.62
N LYS A 59 0.87 14.35 -23.64
CA LYS A 59 -0.03 13.84 -22.57
C LYS A 59 0.05 14.64 -21.28
N SER A 60 0.74 15.77 -21.27
CA SER A 60 0.93 16.62 -20.07
C SER A 60 -0.39 17.00 -19.40
N ASN A 61 -1.42 17.32 -20.19
CA ASN A 61 -2.74 17.66 -19.67
C ASN A 61 -3.40 16.51 -18.88
N ILE A 62 -3.10 15.26 -19.24
CA ILE A 62 -3.64 14.05 -18.60
C ILE A 62 -3.01 13.82 -17.22
N VAL A 63 -1.78 14.30 -16.99
CA VAL A 63 -1.13 14.23 -15.68
C VAL A 63 -1.95 15.00 -14.64
N PHE A 64 -2.52 16.15 -15.01
CA PHE A 64 -3.39 16.89 -14.08
C PHE A 64 -4.66 16.12 -13.74
N CYS A 65 -5.24 15.37 -14.68
CA CYS A 65 -6.37 14.47 -14.40
C CYS A 65 -5.97 13.36 -13.41
N LEU A 66 -4.80 12.73 -13.61
CA LEU A 66 -4.26 11.75 -12.68
C LEU A 66 -4.06 12.35 -11.27
N MET A 67 -3.46 13.53 -11.19
CA MET A 67 -3.25 14.20 -9.91
C MET A 67 -4.56 14.55 -9.21
N ARG A 68 -5.62 14.93 -9.94
CA ARG A 68 -6.95 15.14 -9.36
C ARG A 68 -7.51 13.86 -8.73
N VAL A 69 -7.34 12.70 -9.37
CA VAL A 69 -7.74 11.40 -8.79
C VAL A 69 -6.94 11.09 -7.53
N LEU A 70 -5.63 11.34 -7.53
CA LEU A 70 -4.76 11.08 -6.38
C LEU A 70 -5.03 12.05 -5.21
N ILE A 71 -5.39 13.30 -5.48
CA ILE A 71 -5.85 14.27 -4.46
C ILE A 71 -7.19 13.83 -3.88
N HIS A 72 -8.13 13.42 -4.73
CA HIS A 72 -9.43 12.91 -4.28
C HIS A 72 -9.25 11.66 -3.41
N SER A 73 -8.31 10.79 -3.79
CA SER A 73 -7.89 9.59 -3.04
C SER A 73 -6.99 9.90 -1.84
N LYS A 74 -6.81 11.18 -1.49
CA LYS A 74 -6.09 11.67 -0.30
C LYS A 74 -4.61 11.32 -0.25
N PHE A 75 -3.96 11.04 -1.38
CA PHE A 75 -2.50 10.89 -1.43
C PHE A 75 -1.79 12.24 -1.51
N PHE A 76 -2.41 13.25 -2.13
CA PHE A 76 -1.83 14.59 -2.25
C PHE A 76 -2.84 15.65 -1.82
N THR A 77 -2.32 16.83 -1.45
CA THR A 77 -3.10 18.05 -1.26
C THR A 77 -2.61 19.14 -2.20
N LYS A 78 -3.51 20.06 -2.58
CA LYS A 78 -3.13 21.27 -3.30
C LYS A 78 -2.59 22.32 -2.33
N ILE A 79 -1.51 22.99 -2.71
CA ILE A 79 -0.94 24.12 -1.99
C ILE A 79 -0.82 25.31 -2.92
N LYS A 80 -0.94 26.53 -2.39
CA LYS A 80 -0.60 27.76 -3.14
C LYS A 80 0.87 28.07 -2.93
N ILE A 81 1.62 28.28 -4.03
CA ILE A 81 3.05 28.57 -3.98
C ILE A 81 3.32 30.08 -3.87
N SER A 82 2.40 30.93 -4.34
CA SER A 82 2.45 32.40 -4.21
C SER A 82 1.04 33.00 -4.20
N ASP A 83 0.86 34.13 -3.52
CA ASP A 83 -0.44 34.84 -3.44
C ASP A 83 -0.79 35.64 -4.71
N ASP A 84 0.19 35.92 -5.57
CA ASP A 84 0.07 36.91 -6.64
C ASP A 84 -0.31 36.34 -8.02
N ASP A 85 -0.46 35.02 -8.18
CA ASP A 85 -0.79 34.44 -9.48
C ASP A 85 -1.60 33.14 -9.37
N ASN A 86 -2.77 33.10 -10.02
CA ASN A 86 -3.67 31.93 -10.08
C ASN A 86 -3.06 30.73 -10.84
N GLN A 87 -1.83 30.85 -11.35
CA GLN A 87 -1.16 29.84 -12.16
C GLN A 87 -0.09 29.01 -11.41
N ASN A 88 0.22 29.35 -10.15
CA ASN A 88 1.23 28.65 -9.35
C ASN A 88 0.61 27.80 -8.24
N GLU A 89 -0.28 26.87 -8.62
CA GLU A 89 -0.72 25.79 -7.72
C GLU A 89 0.39 24.72 -7.62
N GLY A 90 0.59 24.18 -6.42
CA GLY A 90 1.51 23.10 -6.10
C GLY A 90 0.80 21.84 -5.57
N TYR A 91 1.50 20.70 -5.54
CA TYR A 91 1.05 19.49 -4.83
C TYR A 91 1.99 19.19 -3.68
N TRP A 92 1.41 18.79 -2.55
CA TRP A 92 2.12 18.38 -1.36
C TRP A 92 1.68 16.98 -0.91
N HIS A 93 2.59 16.27 -0.26
CA HIS A 93 2.32 14.92 0.25
C HIS A 93 1.39 14.97 1.46
N THR A 94 0.57 13.94 1.58
CA THR A 94 -0.18 13.64 2.79
C THR A 94 0.58 12.55 3.56
N PRO A 95 0.26 12.29 4.83
CA PRO A 95 0.83 11.15 5.54
C PRO A 95 0.70 9.82 4.78
N ALA A 96 -0.39 9.62 4.02
CA ALA A 96 -0.60 8.40 3.23
C ALA A 96 0.44 8.24 2.10
N SER A 97 0.84 9.33 1.44
CA SER A 97 1.85 9.25 0.38
C SER A 97 3.28 9.24 0.91
N LEU A 98 3.51 9.47 2.21
CA LEU A 98 4.82 9.28 2.83
C LEU A 98 5.22 7.80 2.84
N PHE A 99 4.26 6.90 3.10
CA PHE A 99 4.45 5.45 2.97
C PHE A 99 4.72 4.98 1.55
N LEU A 100 4.66 5.87 0.57
CA LEU A 100 4.88 5.56 -0.84
C LEU A 100 6.14 6.23 -1.40
N LEU A 101 6.91 6.92 -0.55
CA LEU A 101 8.16 7.54 -0.95
C LEU A 101 9.18 6.47 -1.32
N ARG A 102 9.89 6.71 -2.41
CA ARG A 102 10.98 5.85 -2.86
C ARG A 102 12.14 5.99 -1.87
N ASP A 103 12.85 4.87 -1.63
CA ASP A 103 14.04 4.81 -0.79
C ASP A 103 13.79 5.11 0.71
N ASP A 104 12.53 5.21 1.12
CA ASP A 104 12.15 5.27 2.54
C ASP A 104 12.13 3.84 3.14
N PRO A 105 12.81 3.60 4.29
CA PRO A 105 12.85 2.28 4.92
C PRO A 105 11.49 1.68 5.29
N ILE A 106 10.45 2.49 5.49
CA ILE A 106 9.08 2.05 5.80
C ILE A 106 8.13 2.14 4.59
N SER A 107 8.68 2.34 3.39
CA SER A 107 7.89 2.42 2.17
C SER A 107 7.17 1.10 1.88
N ILE A 108 5.87 1.19 1.62
CA ILE A 108 5.03 0.10 1.11
C ILE A 108 4.78 0.24 -0.40
N ALA A 109 5.50 1.14 -1.08
CA ALA A 109 5.42 1.23 -2.55
C ALA A 109 5.71 -0.10 -3.26
N PRO A 110 6.69 -0.93 -2.82
CA PRO A 110 6.88 -2.27 -3.39
C PRO A 110 5.66 -3.18 -3.22
N LEU A 111 4.97 -3.10 -2.07
CA LEU A 111 3.73 -3.84 -1.81
C LEU A 111 2.62 -3.42 -2.76
N ALA A 112 2.40 -2.12 -2.93
CA ALA A 112 1.42 -1.61 -3.87
C ALA A 112 1.73 -2.07 -5.32
N LEU A 113 2.99 -2.05 -5.73
CA LEU A 113 3.39 -2.52 -7.06
C LEU A 113 3.21 -4.03 -7.24
N ALA A 114 3.52 -4.83 -6.20
CA ALA A 114 3.36 -6.28 -6.19
C ALA A 114 1.88 -6.69 -6.27
N MET A 115 1.03 -6.13 -5.41
CA MET A 115 -0.39 -6.48 -5.33
C MET A 115 -1.18 -6.00 -6.55
N LEU A 116 -0.72 -4.94 -7.21
CA LEU A 116 -1.33 -4.41 -8.42
C LEU A 116 -0.68 -4.93 -9.71
N ASP A 117 0.29 -5.87 -9.63
CA ASP A 117 0.82 -6.58 -10.80
C ASP A 117 -0.26 -7.51 -11.40
N PRO A 118 -0.34 -7.66 -12.73
CA PRO A 118 -1.31 -8.57 -13.36
C PRO A 118 -1.30 -9.98 -12.77
N ALA A 119 -0.13 -10.51 -12.36
CA ALA A 119 -0.05 -11.82 -11.73
C ALA A 119 -0.91 -11.95 -10.46
N MET A 120 -1.05 -10.85 -9.71
CA MET A 120 -1.86 -10.77 -8.48
C MET A 120 -3.28 -10.29 -8.73
N ILE A 121 -3.51 -9.49 -9.78
CA ILE A 121 -4.84 -8.97 -10.13
C ILE A 121 -5.67 -10.00 -10.89
N ASP A 122 -5.08 -10.75 -11.81
CA ASP A 122 -5.79 -11.71 -12.66
C ASP A 122 -6.61 -12.75 -11.87
N PRO A 123 -6.12 -13.34 -10.75
CA PRO A 123 -6.90 -14.24 -9.92
C PRO A 123 -8.27 -13.69 -9.47
N TRP A 124 -8.41 -12.38 -9.30
CA TRP A 124 -9.68 -11.77 -8.88
C TRP A 124 -10.77 -11.88 -9.95
N HIS A 125 -10.40 -12.02 -11.22
CA HIS A 125 -11.33 -12.32 -12.31
C HIS A 125 -11.84 -13.76 -12.30
N HIS A 126 -11.18 -14.66 -11.57
CA HIS A 126 -11.49 -16.09 -11.50
C HIS A 126 -12.14 -16.48 -10.15
N VAL A 127 -12.53 -15.52 -9.32
CA VAL A 127 -13.17 -15.81 -8.02
C VAL A 127 -14.49 -16.60 -8.19
N SER A 128 -15.31 -16.25 -9.18
CA SER A 128 -16.56 -17.00 -9.46
C SER A 128 -16.30 -18.43 -9.92
N GLU A 129 -15.26 -18.65 -10.71
CA GLU A 129 -14.82 -19.99 -11.14
C GLU A 129 -14.25 -20.79 -9.97
N TRP A 130 -13.47 -20.14 -9.11
CA TRP A 130 -12.92 -20.72 -7.90
C TRP A 130 -14.01 -21.26 -6.97
N PHE A 131 -15.12 -20.53 -6.80
CA PHE A 131 -16.28 -21.04 -6.04
C PHE A 131 -16.92 -22.31 -6.63
N GLN A 132 -16.63 -22.65 -7.88
CA GLN A 132 -17.20 -23.79 -8.60
C GLN A 132 -16.23 -24.97 -8.69
N ASN A 133 -15.01 -24.86 -8.17
CA ASN A 133 -13.98 -25.89 -8.29
C ASN A 133 -13.32 -26.21 -6.93
N GLU A 134 -12.49 -27.25 -6.90
CA GLU A 134 -11.83 -27.73 -5.68
C GLU A 134 -10.48 -27.06 -5.39
N SER A 135 -10.11 -26.01 -6.14
CA SER A 135 -8.84 -25.31 -5.95
C SER A 135 -8.82 -24.62 -4.58
N SER A 136 -7.66 -24.61 -3.94
CA SER A 136 -7.48 -23.98 -2.63
C SER A 136 -7.58 -22.45 -2.64
N SER A 137 -7.49 -21.82 -3.81
CA SER A 137 -7.61 -20.36 -3.99
C SER A 137 -7.94 -19.99 -5.43
N SER A 138 -8.40 -18.75 -5.63
CA SER A 138 -8.54 -18.16 -6.96
C SER A 138 -7.19 -18.02 -7.69
N PHE A 139 -6.09 -17.88 -6.94
CA PHE A 139 -4.74 -17.87 -7.50
C PHE A 139 -4.41 -19.22 -8.15
N VAL A 140 -4.68 -20.33 -7.46
CA VAL A 140 -4.49 -21.68 -8.00
C VAL A 140 -5.42 -21.93 -9.17
N THR A 141 -6.68 -21.46 -9.12
CA THR A 141 -7.60 -21.55 -10.26
C THR A 141 -7.04 -20.87 -11.50
N LYS A 142 -6.50 -19.66 -11.36
CA LYS A 142 -5.93 -18.89 -12.48
C LYS A 142 -4.62 -19.45 -13.01
N HIS A 143 -3.70 -19.79 -12.11
CA HIS A 143 -2.29 -20.06 -12.46
C HIS A 143 -1.93 -21.55 -12.43
N GLY A 144 -2.83 -22.42 -11.96
CA GLY A 144 -2.61 -23.88 -11.85
C GLY A 144 -1.59 -24.28 -10.77
N MET A 145 -1.09 -23.34 -10.00
CA MET A 145 -0.07 -23.55 -8.96
C MET A 145 -0.26 -22.58 -7.80
N SER A 146 0.29 -22.90 -6.64
CA SER A 146 0.23 -22.02 -5.49
C SER A 146 1.05 -20.75 -5.71
N PHE A 147 0.71 -19.67 -4.99
CA PHE A 147 1.50 -18.42 -5.00
C PHE A 147 2.98 -18.67 -4.67
N ARG A 148 3.26 -19.59 -3.75
CA ARG A 148 4.63 -19.96 -3.38
C ARG A 148 5.38 -20.63 -4.53
N GLU A 149 4.74 -21.52 -5.27
CA GLU A 149 5.35 -22.17 -6.44
C GLU A 149 5.55 -21.17 -7.58
N TYR A 150 4.57 -20.31 -7.81
CA TYR A 150 4.66 -19.23 -8.78
C TYR A 150 5.85 -18.31 -8.49
N GLY A 151 6.05 -17.90 -7.24
CA GLY A 151 7.20 -17.09 -6.84
C GLY A 151 8.56 -17.78 -7.04
N LYS A 152 8.62 -19.12 -6.99
CA LYS A 152 9.88 -19.84 -7.30
C LYS A 152 10.25 -19.77 -8.78
N ILE A 153 9.26 -19.59 -9.66
CA ILE A 153 9.44 -19.53 -11.12
C ILE A 153 9.62 -18.07 -11.56
N GLU A 154 8.78 -17.18 -11.06
CA GLU A 154 8.77 -15.76 -11.41
C GLU A 154 9.58 -14.93 -10.40
N GLU A 155 10.89 -14.85 -10.62
CA GLU A 155 11.84 -14.15 -9.76
C GLU A 155 11.44 -12.70 -9.49
N LYS A 156 10.90 -11.99 -10.50
CA LYS A 156 10.41 -10.61 -10.35
C LYS A 156 9.31 -10.52 -9.28
N MET A 157 8.37 -11.46 -9.28
CA MET A 157 7.26 -11.46 -8.32
C MET A 157 7.72 -11.83 -6.92
N ASN A 158 8.62 -12.81 -6.80
CA ASN A 158 9.22 -13.16 -5.52
C ASN A 158 10.00 -11.98 -4.92
N ARG A 159 10.83 -11.30 -5.73
CA ARG A 159 11.56 -10.12 -5.27
C ARG A 159 10.62 -9.01 -4.83
N LEU A 160 9.62 -8.65 -5.64
CA LEU A 160 8.65 -7.60 -5.30
C LEU A 160 7.88 -7.95 -4.03
N PHE A 161 7.48 -9.21 -3.86
CA PHE A 161 6.81 -9.67 -2.65
C PHE A 161 7.72 -9.60 -1.41
N ASN A 162 8.98 -10.02 -1.51
CA ASN A 162 9.90 -9.94 -0.38
C ASN A 162 10.24 -8.49 0.01
N GLU A 163 10.42 -7.61 -0.98
CA GLU A 163 10.60 -6.16 -0.74
C GLU A 163 9.36 -5.54 -0.11
N ALA A 164 8.17 -5.96 -0.56
CA ALA A 164 6.88 -5.53 -0.02
C ALA A 164 6.72 -5.89 1.46
N MET A 165 6.95 -7.16 1.81
CA MET A 165 6.86 -7.64 3.18
C MET A 165 7.89 -6.95 4.08
N ALA A 166 9.11 -6.74 3.59
CA ALA A 166 10.16 -6.07 4.34
C ALA A 166 9.81 -4.63 4.76
N GLY A 167 9.19 -3.85 3.87
CA GLY A 167 8.78 -2.47 4.16
C GLY A 167 7.67 -2.39 5.22
N ASP A 168 6.63 -3.21 5.04
CA ASP A 168 5.48 -3.28 5.96
C ASP A 168 5.89 -3.78 7.36
N GLU A 169 6.70 -4.84 7.42
CA GLU A 169 7.21 -5.42 8.66
C GLU A 169 8.02 -4.42 9.48
N ARG A 170 8.83 -3.55 8.86
CA ARG A 170 9.65 -2.55 9.58
C ARG A 170 8.80 -1.53 10.30
N PHE A 171 7.75 -1.03 9.65
CA PHE A 171 6.84 -0.08 10.27
C PHE A 171 6.10 -0.72 11.44
N PHE A 172 5.48 -1.88 11.23
CA PHE A 172 4.75 -2.59 12.28
C PHE A 172 5.66 -3.00 13.44
N THR A 173 6.87 -3.47 13.15
CA THR A 173 7.84 -3.84 14.19
C THR A 173 8.27 -2.62 15.00
N SER A 174 8.47 -1.46 14.36
CA SER A 174 8.80 -0.22 15.09
C SER A 174 7.69 0.19 16.05
N VAL A 175 6.42 0.08 15.61
CA VAL A 175 5.25 0.36 16.47
C VAL A 175 5.16 -0.66 17.60
N ALA A 176 5.30 -1.96 17.30
CA ALA A 176 5.25 -3.01 18.30
C ALA A 176 6.33 -2.84 19.38
N ILE A 177 7.58 -2.55 18.98
CA ILE A 177 8.69 -2.35 19.91
C ILE A 177 8.44 -1.12 20.82
N ASN A 178 7.92 -0.03 20.25
CA ASN A 178 7.72 1.23 20.99
C ASN A 178 6.48 1.19 21.89
N GLU A 179 5.35 0.70 21.37
CA GLU A 179 4.05 0.73 22.04
C GLU A 179 3.79 -0.51 22.90
N CYS A 180 4.40 -1.65 22.56
CA CYS A 180 4.18 -2.93 23.23
C CYS A 180 5.44 -3.46 23.95
N LYS A 181 6.37 -2.57 24.31
CA LYS A 181 7.63 -2.90 25.03
C LYS A 181 7.44 -3.89 26.18
N GLN A 182 6.39 -3.72 26.98
CA GLN A 182 6.07 -4.57 28.13
C GLN A 182 5.84 -6.04 27.77
N VAL A 183 5.31 -6.31 26.57
CA VAL A 183 5.10 -7.68 26.09
C VAL A 183 6.43 -8.39 25.90
N PHE A 184 7.44 -7.67 25.42
CA PHE A 184 8.75 -8.23 25.07
C PHE A 184 9.69 -8.32 26.28
N GLU A 185 9.56 -7.43 27.27
CA GLU A 185 10.43 -7.41 28.47
C GLU A 185 10.35 -8.69 29.32
N VAL A 186 9.22 -9.38 29.32
CA VAL A 186 9.02 -10.62 30.09
C VAL A 186 9.40 -11.89 29.33
N LEU A 187 9.71 -11.79 28.03
CA LEU A 187 10.01 -12.96 27.21
C LEU A 187 11.45 -13.43 27.41
N LYS A 188 11.61 -14.74 27.66
CA LYS A 188 12.93 -15.39 27.72
C LYS A 188 13.40 -15.91 26.36
N SER A 189 12.45 -16.19 25.47
CA SER A 189 12.69 -16.74 24.13
C SER A 189 11.51 -16.39 23.22
N MET A 190 11.79 -16.19 21.93
CA MET A 190 10.78 -15.93 20.90
C MET A 190 11.12 -16.74 19.66
N VAL A 191 10.10 -17.26 18.99
CA VAL A 191 10.22 -17.94 17.69
C VAL A 191 9.29 -17.26 16.70
N ASP A 192 9.86 -16.73 15.62
CA ASP A 192 9.13 -16.08 14.53
C ASP A 192 8.74 -17.11 13.47
N VAL A 193 7.57 -17.73 13.65
CA VAL A 193 7.06 -18.78 12.76
C VAL A 193 6.60 -18.15 11.45
N GLY A 194 7.30 -18.47 10.36
CA GLY A 194 7.04 -17.85 9.07
C GLY A 194 7.69 -16.48 8.89
N GLY A 195 8.68 -16.13 9.73
CA GLY A 195 9.37 -14.83 9.75
C GLY A 195 10.18 -14.45 8.50
N GLY A 196 10.01 -15.18 7.39
CA GLY A 196 10.62 -14.86 6.09
C GLY A 196 12.12 -14.61 6.17
N THR A 197 12.53 -13.36 5.94
CA THR A 197 13.94 -12.93 5.94
C THR A 197 14.48 -12.60 7.34
N GLY A 198 13.66 -12.75 8.39
CA GLY A 198 14.03 -12.54 9.78
C GLY A 198 14.08 -11.07 10.21
N ILE A 199 13.47 -10.15 9.45
CA ILE A 199 13.48 -8.71 9.75
C ILE A 199 12.85 -8.43 11.11
N VAL A 200 11.68 -9.00 11.38
CA VAL A 200 10.95 -8.83 12.64
C VAL A 200 11.75 -9.40 13.81
N ALA A 201 12.15 -10.68 13.70
CA ALA A 201 12.94 -11.35 14.72
C ALA A 201 14.22 -10.58 15.08
N LYS A 202 14.95 -10.08 14.07
CA LYS A 202 16.18 -9.30 14.27
C LYS A 202 15.90 -7.98 14.98
N ALA A 203 14.90 -7.21 14.54
CA ALA A 203 14.59 -5.93 15.14
C ALA A 203 14.15 -6.06 16.62
N ILE A 204 13.37 -7.10 16.95
CA ILE A 204 12.99 -7.38 18.34
C ILE A 204 14.22 -7.78 19.16
N ALA A 205 15.11 -8.62 18.63
CA ALA A 205 16.34 -9.00 19.32
C ALA A 205 17.25 -7.80 19.60
N ASP A 206 17.45 -6.91 18.63
CA ASP A 206 18.25 -5.69 18.76
C ASP A 206 17.66 -4.74 19.83
N ALA A 207 16.34 -4.62 19.88
CA ALA A 207 15.65 -3.81 20.89
C ALA A 207 15.81 -4.38 22.31
N LEU A 208 15.66 -5.70 22.47
CA LEU A 208 15.86 -6.38 23.75
C LEU A 208 17.28 -6.20 24.30
N ILE A 209 18.30 -6.32 23.44
CA ILE A 209 19.70 -6.08 23.80
C ILE A 209 19.89 -4.64 24.28
N SER A 210 19.38 -3.67 23.51
CA SER A 210 19.48 -2.24 23.84
C SER A 210 18.82 -1.90 25.18
N TRP A 211 17.68 -2.52 25.49
CA TRP A 211 17.01 -2.31 26.78
C TRP A 211 17.81 -2.90 27.94
N LEU A 212 18.38 -4.10 27.80
CA LEU A 212 19.21 -4.72 28.82
C LEU A 212 20.45 -3.87 29.16
N GLU A 213 21.08 -3.25 28.17
CA GLU A 213 22.20 -2.33 28.36
C GLU A 213 21.80 -1.06 29.13
N MET A 214 20.63 -0.47 28.82
CA MET A 214 20.07 0.65 29.60
C MET A 214 19.76 0.26 31.05
N TYR A 215 19.21 -0.93 31.30
CA TYR A 215 18.95 -1.37 32.67
C TYR A 215 20.24 -1.53 33.46
N ARG A 216 21.27 -2.14 32.85
CA ARG A 216 22.59 -2.31 33.50
C ARG A 216 23.25 -0.98 33.83
N SER A 217 23.19 0.02 32.93
CA SER A 217 23.79 1.34 33.18
C SER A 217 23.05 2.16 34.24
N ARG A 218 21.72 2.00 34.36
CA ARG A 218 20.93 2.61 35.44
C ARG A 218 21.17 1.96 36.80
N SER A 219 21.41 0.64 36.85
CA SER A 219 21.76 -0.04 38.10
C SER A 219 23.16 0.29 38.62
N SER A 220 24.10 0.68 37.75
CA SER A 220 25.48 1.02 38.13
C SER A 220 25.71 2.49 38.50
N THR A 221 24.72 3.37 38.28
CA THR A 221 24.77 4.80 38.63
C THR A 221 24.07 5.14 39.95
N CYS A 222 23.55 4.13 40.66
CA CYS A 222 22.85 4.28 41.94
C CYS A 222 23.69 3.78 43.15
N CYS A 223 25.01 3.67 42.99
CA CYS A 223 25.97 3.41 44.07
C CYS A 223 26.87 4.61 44.31
#